data_AF-A0A3M6JZC7-F1
#
_entry.id   AF-A0A3M6JZC7-F1
#
_cell.length_a   1.000
_cell.length_b   1.000
_cell.length_c   1.000
_cell.angle_alpha   90.00
_cell.angle_beta   90.00
_cell.angle_gamma   90.00
#
_symmetry.space_group_name_H-M   'P 1'
#
loop_
_entity.id
_entity.type
_entity.pdbx_description
1 polymer ?
#
loop_
_entity_poly.entity_id
_entity_poly.type
_entity_poly.pdbx_seq_one_letter_code
_entity_poly.pdbx_strand_id
1 'polypeptide(L)'
;VIDISDSIFELKKKFSSCMRTLSELGVEKDRMVYALNKSDLLKNSEIEEKIETLNLADNKKWIPVSAKTGKNVKQLKELIGDILESYNSHKSEKKIGVEKTFGN
;
A
#
# COMPACT_ATOMS: atom_id res chain seq x y z
N VAL A 1 7.17 4.24 -1.57
CA VAL A 1 7.82 3.51 -2.69
C VAL A 1 8.96 2.70 -2.11
N ILE A 2 9.14 1.45 -2.55
CA ILE A 2 10.15 0.53 -2.03
C ILE A 2 11.02 0.08 -3.20
N ASP A 3 12.34 0.18 -3.06
CA ASP A 3 13.27 -0.31 -4.09
C ASP A 3 13.53 -1.80 -3.88
N ILE A 4 12.95 -2.66 -4.73
CA ILE A 4 13.09 -4.12 -4.58
C ILE A 4 14.35 -4.69 -5.24
N SER A 5 15.17 -3.85 -5.88
CA SER A 5 16.49 -4.25 -6.38
C SER A 5 17.55 -4.37 -5.28
N ASP A 6 17.28 -3.84 -4.09
CA ASP A 6 18.16 -3.97 -2.93
C ASP A 6 18.31 -5.44 -2.49
N SER A 7 19.44 -5.74 -1.85
CA SER A 7 19.62 -7.02 -1.14
C SER A 7 18.55 -7.18 -0.06
N ILE A 8 18.25 -8.42 0.34
CA ILE A 8 17.23 -8.70 1.38
C ILE A 8 17.53 -7.94 2.68
N PHE A 9 18.81 -7.86 3.06
CA PHE A 9 19.24 -7.14 4.26
C PHE A 9 18.95 -5.63 4.17
N GLU A 10 19.40 -4.98 3.10
CA GLU A 10 19.19 -3.53 2.91
C GLU A 10 17.71 -3.19 2.76
N LEU A 11 16.97 -4.02 2.03
CA LEU A 11 15.53 -3.89 1.88
C LEU A 11 14.81 -3.90 3.24
N LYS A 12 15.09 -4.89 4.10
CA LYS A 12 14.49 -4.97 5.45
C LYS A 12 14.84 -3.76 6.30
N LYS A 13 16.09 -3.31 6.26
CA LYS A 13 16.57 -2.16 7.03
C LYS A 13 15.86 -0.88 6.62
N LYS A 14 15.83 -0.58 5.31
CA LYS A 14 15.16 0.61 4.76
C LYS A 14 13.65 0.56 5.04
N PHE A 15 13.02 -0.58 4.80
CA PHE A 15 11.58 -0.76 5.04
C PHE A 15 11.23 -0.54 6.53
N SER A 16 11.95 -1.19 7.44
CA SER A 16 11.71 -1.08 8.88
C SER A 16 11.91 0.36 9.38
N SER A 17 12.95 1.03 8.89
CA SER A 17 13.20 2.44 9.21
C SER A 17 12.05 3.34 8.75
N CYS A 18 11.59 3.19 7.50
CA CYS A 18 10.47 3.99 6.99
C CYS A 18 9.17 3.69 7.74
N MET A 19 8.86 2.41 7.99
CA MET A 19 7.64 2.01 8.71
C MET A 19 7.63 2.54 10.15
N ARG A 20 8.79 2.55 10.82
CA ARG A 20 8.92 3.14 12.15
C ARG A 20 8.58 4.62 12.13
N THR A 21 9.19 5.40 11.23
CA THR A 21 8.91 6.85 11.13
C THR A 21 7.45 7.12 10.80
N LEU A 22 6.85 6.37 9.88
CA LEU A 22 5.42 6.52 9.54
C LEU A 22 4.51 6.18 10.74
N SER A 23 4.85 5.14 11.50
CA SER A 23 4.15 4.78 12.72
C SER A 23 4.27 5.84 13.81
N GLU A 24 5.44 6.44 13.97
CA GLU A 24 5.68 7.55 14.91
C GLU A 24 4.88 8.81 14.52
N LEU A 25 4.64 9.02 13.22
CA LEU A 25 3.78 10.08 12.69
C LEU A 25 2.28 9.75 12.73
N GLY A 26 1.89 8.57 13.24
CA GLY A 26 0.49 8.16 13.34
C GLY A 26 -0.15 7.73 12.02
N VAL A 27 0.64 7.35 11.01
CA VAL A 27 0.12 6.84 9.74
C VAL A 27 -0.31 5.38 9.89
N GLU A 28 -1.60 5.12 9.70
CA GLU A 28 -2.17 3.79 9.78
C GLU A 28 -1.77 2.94 8.55
N LYS A 29 -1.47 1.64 8.77
CA LYS A 29 -1.00 0.74 7.70
C LYS A 29 -2.03 0.46 6.62
N ASP A 30 -3.30 0.49 6.97
CA ASP A 30 -4.42 0.35 6.03
C ASP A 30 -4.53 1.53 5.06
N ARG A 31 -3.99 2.71 5.39
CA ARG A 31 -3.96 3.88 4.50
C ARG A 31 -2.77 3.90 3.54
N MET A 32 -1.88 2.90 3.61
CA MET A 32 -0.69 2.85 2.79
C MET A 32 -0.90 2.02 1.51
N VAL A 33 -0.23 2.46 0.44
CA VAL A 33 -0.08 1.71 -0.81
C VAL A 33 1.40 1.56 -1.11
N TYR A 34 1.84 0.33 -1.38
CA TYR A 34 3.24 -0.02 -1.56
C TYR A 34 3.57 -0.22 -3.05
N ALA A 35 4.21 0.77 -3.66
CA ALA A 35 4.79 0.60 -4.98
C ALA A 35 6.18 -0.05 -4.88
N LEU A 36 6.32 -1.30 -5.32
CA LEU A 36 7.56 -2.07 -5.34
C LEU A 36 8.33 -1.76 -6.63
N ASN A 37 9.19 -0.75 -6.58
CA ASN A 37 9.86 -0.16 -7.74
C ASN A 37 11.12 -0.93 -8.17
N LYS A 38 11.48 -0.76 -9.45
CA LYS A 38 12.56 -1.47 -10.18
C LYS A 38 12.29 -2.96 -10.41
N SER A 39 11.02 -3.34 -10.51
CA SER A 39 10.60 -4.71 -10.86
C SER A 39 11.06 -5.20 -12.24
N ASP A 40 11.62 -4.32 -13.07
CA ASP A 40 12.27 -4.68 -14.34
C ASP A 40 13.62 -5.39 -14.16
N LEU A 41 14.24 -5.29 -12.98
CA LEU A 41 15.53 -5.90 -12.68
C LEU A 41 15.43 -7.30 -12.06
N LEU A 42 14.22 -7.77 -11.76
CA LEU A 42 13.99 -9.01 -11.00
C LEU A 42 13.01 -9.94 -11.73
N LYS A 43 13.16 -11.24 -11.50
CA LYS A 43 12.17 -12.25 -11.91
C LYS A 43 10.99 -12.27 -10.94
N ASN A 44 9.85 -12.81 -11.39
CA ASN A 44 8.65 -12.88 -10.56
C ASN A 44 8.88 -13.63 -9.23
N SER A 45 9.65 -14.73 -9.24
CA SER A 45 9.98 -15.48 -8.02
C SER A 45 10.77 -14.66 -7.01
N GLU A 46 11.68 -13.79 -7.48
CA GLU A 46 12.44 -12.89 -6.59
C GLU A 46 11.53 -11.79 -6.04
N ILE A 47 10.57 -11.30 -6.84
CA ILE A 47 9.58 -10.32 -6.36
C ILE A 47 8.71 -10.94 -5.27
N GLU A 48 8.26 -12.19 -5.44
CA GLU A 48 7.47 -12.95 -4.46
C GLU A 48 8.24 -13.12 -3.14
N GLU A 49 9.51 -13.56 -3.20
CA GLU A 49 10.37 -13.68 -2.01
C GLU A 49 10.48 -12.35 -1.24
N LYS A 50 10.60 -11.22 -1.97
CA LYS A 50 10.70 -9.88 -1.37
C LYS A 50 9.39 -9.45 -0.70
N ILE A 51 8.24 -9.83 -1.27
CA ILE A 51 6.92 -9.57 -0.71
C ILE A 51 6.73 -10.34 0.61
N GLU A 52 7.08 -11.63 0.62
CA GLU A 52 7.05 -12.47 1.81
C GLU A 52 7.98 -11.93 2.90
N THR A 53 9.21 -11.58 2.52
CA THR A 53 10.24 -10.99 3.39
C THR A 53 9.76 -9.73 4.12
N LEU A 54 8.89 -8.94 3.48
CA LEU A 54 8.34 -7.69 4.02
C LEU A 54 6.98 -7.90 4.73
N ASN A 55 6.49 -9.13 4.85
CA ASN A 55 5.16 -9.48 5.36
C ASN A 55 4.04 -8.71 4.62
N LEU A 56 4.20 -8.54 3.30
CA LEU A 56 3.21 -7.89 2.45
C LEU A 56 2.27 -8.88 1.74
N ALA A 57 2.50 -10.19 1.89
CA ALA A 57 1.70 -11.23 1.24
C ALA A 57 0.19 -11.14 1.57
N ASP A 58 -0.15 -10.86 2.83
CA ASP A 58 -1.54 -10.73 3.28
C ASP A 58 -2.16 -9.36 2.93
N ASN A 59 -1.35 -8.40 2.49
CA ASN A 59 -1.81 -7.06 2.13
C ASN A 59 -2.11 -7.01 0.63
N LYS A 60 -3.29 -6.50 0.23
CA LYS A 60 -3.64 -6.34 -1.19
C LYS A 60 -3.22 -4.99 -1.78
N LYS A 61 -2.67 -4.08 -0.97
CA LYS A 61 -2.34 -2.69 -1.35
C LYS A 61 -0.89 -2.54 -1.81
N TRP A 62 -0.38 -3.47 -2.61
CA TRP A 62 0.94 -3.37 -3.22
C TRP A 62 0.90 -3.68 -4.70
N ILE A 63 1.87 -3.13 -5.44
CA ILE A 63 2.03 -3.42 -6.86
C ILE A 63 3.50 -3.29 -7.29
N PRO A 64 4.05 -4.27 -8.04
CA PRO A 64 5.38 -4.16 -8.62
C PRO A 64 5.34 -3.20 -9.79
N VAL A 65 6.22 -2.21 -9.79
CA VAL A 65 6.31 -1.19 -10.83
C VAL A 65 7.74 -1.02 -11.30
N SER A 66 7.90 -0.43 -12.48
CA SER A 66 9.18 0.10 -12.91
C SER A 66 8.98 1.53 -13.36
N ALA A 67 9.49 2.48 -12.57
CA ALA A 67 9.50 3.89 -12.97
C ALA A 67 10.34 4.12 -14.24
N LYS A 68 11.31 3.24 -14.53
CA LYS A 68 12.17 3.32 -15.71
C LYS A 68 11.46 2.91 -16.99
N THR A 69 10.73 1.79 -16.97
CA THR A 69 10.07 1.25 -18.17
C THR A 69 8.60 1.63 -18.27
N GLY A 70 8.01 2.18 -17.20
CA GLY A 70 6.58 2.44 -17.10
C GLY A 70 5.75 1.18 -16.77
N LYS A 71 6.38 0.02 -16.55
CA LYS A 71 5.72 -1.23 -16.18
C LYS A 71 4.80 -1.00 -14.96
N ASN A 72 3.55 -1.40 -15.12
CA ASN A 72 2.47 -1.37 -14.12
C ASN A 72 2.10 0.01 -13.55
N VAL A 73 2.54 1.12 -14.17
CA VAL A 73 2.15 2.47 -13.72
C VAL A 73 0.64 2.71 -13.90
N LYS A 74 0.04 2.17 -14.97
CA LYS A 74 -1.42 2.25 -15.19
C LYS A 74 -2.18 1.53 -14.07
N GLN A 75 -1.80 0.30 -13.76
CA GLN A 75 -2.42 -0.49 -12.70
C GLN A 75 -2.20 0.13 -11.31
N LEU A 76 -1.09 0.83 -11.08
CA LEU A 76 -0.89 1.60 -9.85
C LEU A 76 -1.92 2.75 -9.73
N LYS A 77 -2.24 3.44 -10.83
CA LYS A 77 -3.27 4.49 -10.83
C LYS A 77 -4.66 3.90 -10.56
N GLU A 78 -4.97 2.77 -11.18
CA GLU A 78 -6.23 2.03 -10.96
C GLU A 78 -6.36 1.61 -9.49
N LEU A 79 -5.33 0.97 -8.92
CA LEU A 79 -5.30 0.57 -7.51
C LEU A 79 -5.53 1.75 -6.55
N ILE A 80 -4.90 2.90 -6.80
CA ILE A 80 -5.12 4.11 -5.99
C ILE A 80 -6.55 4.64 -6.16
N GLY A 81 -7.09 4.61 -7.38
CA GLY A 81 -8.48 4.95 -7.68
C GLY A 81 -9.46 4.10 -6.89
N ASP A 82 -9.35 2.77 -6.97
CA ASP A 82 -10.20 1.82 -6.26
C ASP A 82 -10.18 2.05 -4.75
N ILE A 83 -8.99 2.31 -4.20
CA ILE A 83 -8.82 2.61 -2.77
C ILE A 83 -9.54 3.92 -2.41
N LEU A 84 -9.38 4.98 -3.19
CA LEU A 84 -10.05 6.26 -2.95
C LEU A 84 -11.58 6.16 -3.07
N GLU A 85 -12.09 5.41 -4.05
CA GLU A 85 -13.52 5.15 -4.23
C GLU A 85 -14.12 4.39 -3.05
N SER A 86 -13.41 3.37 -2.55
CA SER A 86 -13.83 2.65 -1.34
C SER A 86 -13.91 3.56 -0.11
N TYR A 87 -12.94 4.47 0.07
CA TYR A 87 -12.98 5.46 1.15
C TYR A 87 -14.18 6.41 1.03
N ASN A 88 -14.50 6.87 -0.18
CA ASN A 88 -15.61 7.79 -0.41
C ASN A 88 -16.98 7.11 -0.19
N SER A 89 -17.10 5.84 -0.57
CA SER A 89 -18.33 5.06 -0.39
C SER A 89 -18.66 4.87 1.10
N HIS A 90 -17.67 4.55 1.94
CA HIS A 90 -17.85 4.42 3.40
C HIS A 90 -18.13 5.74 4.13
N LYS A 91 -17.83 6.90 3.53
CA LYS A 91 -18.17 8.21 4.10
C LYS A 91 -19.66 8.56 3.93
N SER A 92 -20.33 7.93 2.98
CA SER A 92 -21.75 8.15 2.67
C SER A 92 -22.70 7.50 3.68
N GLU A 93 -22.30 6.36 4.26
CA GLU A 93 -23.12 5.61 5.22
C GLU A 93 -23.09 6.20 6.65
N LYS A 94 -22.08 7.01 6.99
CA LYS A 94 -21.95 7.59 8.34
C LYS A 94 -22.83 8.83 8.59
N LYS A 95 -23.71 9.21 7.65
CA LYS A 95 -24.67 10.32 7.80
C LYS A 95 -26.11 9.88 8.13
N ILE A 96 -26.40 8.59 8.31
CA ILE A 96 -27.76 8.11 8.65
C ILE A 96 -27.74 7.39 10.01
N GLY A 97 -28.17 8.09 11.05
CA GLY A 97 -28.31 7.59 12.43
C GLY A 97 -27.33 8.32 13.37
N VAL A 98 -27.74 9.28 14.20
CA VAL A 98 -28.83 9.19 15.18
C VAL A 98 -29.46 10.57 15.40
N GLU A 99 -30.64 10.80 14.83
CA GLU A 99 -31.67 11.65 15.46
C GLU A 99 -32.89 10.75 15.67
N LYS A 100 -32.98 10.16 16.87
CA LYS A 100 -34.27 9.72 17.41
C LYS A 100 -34.55 10.59 18.62
N THR A 101 -35.09 11.77 18.35
CA THR A 101 -35.88 12.52 19.33
C THR A 101 -37.09 11.68 19.70
N PHE A 102 -37.12 11.13 20.91
CA PHE A 102 -38.38 10.74 21.53
C PHE A 102 -38.83 11.91 22.39
N GLY A 103 -39.74 12.70 21.83
CA GLY A 103 -40.60 13.59 22.58
C GLY A 103 -41.89 12.87 22.98
N ASN A 104 -42.44 13.37 24.10
CA ASN A 104 -43.65 13.00 24.85
C ASN A 104 -43.50 11.87 25.86
#